data_AF-A0A0T5YVR7-F1
#
_entry.id   AF-A0A0T5YVR7-F1
#
_cell.length_a   1.000
_cell.length_b   1.000
_cell.length_c   1.000
_cell.angle_alpha   90.00
_cell.angle_beta   90.00
_cell.angle_gamma   90.00
#
_symmetry.space_group_name_H-M   'P 1'
#
loop_
_entity.id
_entity.type
_entity.pdbx_description
1 polymer ?
#
loop_
_entity_poly.entity_id
_entity_poly.type
_entity_poly.pdbx_seq_one_letter_code
_entity_poly.pdbx_strand_id
1 'polypeptide(L)' 'MVIAPGGRIIAGPMHREKGILQAEIDPTAQTGSKRVLDVASHYARPDIFELRVNRLPVCPVRFDE' A
#
# COMPACT_ATOMS: atom_id res chain seq x y z
N MET A 1 -9.04 -11.78 -3.61
CA MET A 1 -9.22 -11.76 -2.14
C MET A 1 -9.05 -10.33 -1.67
N VAL A 2 -9.84 -9.88 -0.71
CA VAL A 2 -9.71 -8.56 -0.10
C VAL A 2 -9.39 -8.77 1.38
N ILE A 3 -8.42 -8.01 1.92
CA ILE A 3 -7.93 -8.14 3.29
C ILE A 3 -8.05 -6.77 3.98
N ALA A 4 -8.63 -6.73 5.16
CA ALA A 4 -8.72 -5.54 5.99
C ALA A 4 -7.34 -5.15 6.57
N PRO A 5 -7.14 -3.89 6.98
CA PRO A 5 -5.86 -3.39 7.52
C PRO A 5 -5.27 -4.22 8.69
N GLY A 6 -6.11 -4.86 9.49
CA GLY A 6 -5.70 -5.76 10.58
C GLY A 6 -5.39 -7.20 10.15
N GLY A 7 -5.34 -7.51 8.86
CA GLY A 7 -5.03 -8.84 8.31
C GLY A 7 -6.24 -9.78 8.15
N ARG A 8 -7.45 -9.37 8.52
CA ARG A 8 -8.67 -10.16 8.35
C ARG A 8 -9.09 -10.24 6.87
N ILE A 9 -9.35 -11.42 6.35
CA ILE A 9 -9.92 -11.59 5.00
C ILE A 9 -11.39 -11.15 5.01
N ILE A 10 -11.77 -10.26 4.09
CA ILE A 10 -13.14 -9.72 3.98
C ILE A 10 -13.86 -10.11 2.69
N ALA A 11 -13.14 -10.66 1.70
CA ALA A 11 -13.76 -11.31 0.55
C ALA A 11 -12.80 -12.32 -0.08
N GLY A 12 -13.32 -13.48 -0.51
CA GLY A 12 -12.56 -14.55 -1.16
C GLY A 12 -11.71 -15.36 -0.17
N PRO A 13 -10.70 -16.12 -0.65
CA PRO A 13 -10.28 -16.31 -2.04
C PRO A 13 -11.27 -17.13 -2.88
N MET A 14 -11.32 -16.87 -4.20
CA MET A 14 -12.10 -17.64 -5.16
C MET A 14 -11.23 -18.77 -5.74
N HIS A 15 -11.20 -19.92 -5.09
CA HIS A 15 -10.31 -21.03 -5.47
C HIS A 15 -10.80 -21.71 -6.76
N ARG A 16 -10.17 -21.39 -7.90
CA ARG A 16 -10.52 -21.93 -9.23
C ARG A 16 -11.96 -21.64 -9.67
N GLU A 17 -12.59 -20.64 -9.06
CA GLU A 17 -13.95 -20.19 -9.35
C GLU A 17 -13.92 -18.93 -10.22
N LYS A 18 -14.88 -18.81 -11.13
CA LYS A 18 -15.08 -17.61 -11.96
C LYS A 18 -16.25 -16.81 -11.42
N GLY A 19 -16.08 -15.50 -11.26
CA GLY A 19 -17.14 -14.59 -10.83
C GLY A 19 -16.60 -13.23 -10.41
N ILE A 20 -17.47 -12.38 -9.90
CA ILE A 20 -17.12 -11.04 -9.42
C ILE A 20 -16.99 -11.09 -7.90
N LEU A 21 -15.81 -10.74 -7.38
CA LEU A 21 -15.56 -10.62 -5.95
C LEU A 21 -15.79 -9.17 -5.51
N GLN A 22 -16.76 -8.94 -4.63
CA GLN A 22 -17.10 -7.62 -4.11
C GLN A 22 -16.84 -7.57 -2.60
N ALA A 23 -16.47 -6.38 -2.09
CA ALA A 23 -16.30 -6.12 -0.67
C ALA A 23 -16.67 -4.67 -0.37
N GLU A 24 -17.33 -4.43 0.76
CA GLU A 24 -17.51 -3.10 1.32
C GLU A 24 -16.27 -2.71 2.12
N ILE A 25 -15.87 -1.44 1.99
CA ILE A 25 -14.66 -0.91 2.64
C ILE A 25 -15.08 0.27 3.51
N ASP A 26 -14.71 0.19 4.79
CA ASP A 26 -14.74 1.31 5.71
C ASP A 26 -13.33 1.94 5.79
N PRO A 27 -13.13 3.16 5.25
CA PRO A 27 -11.83 3.84 5.30
C PRO A 27 -11.36 4.13 6.73
N THR A 28 -12.27 4.25 7.69
CA THR A 28 -11.92 4.61 9.08
C THR A 28 -11.22 3.47 9.82
N ALA A 29 -11.36 2.23 9.33
CA ALA A 29 -10.70 1.05 9.89
C ALA A 29 -9.15 1.15 9.85
N GLN A 30 -8.58 2.00 8.99
CA GLN A 30 -7.12 2.19 8.91
C GLN A 30 -6.54 2.79 10.20
N THR A 31 -7.28 3.67 10.88
CA THR A 31 -6.78 4.40 12.06
C THR A 31 -6.34 3.46 13.17
N GLY A 32 -7.11 2.39 13.42
CA GLY A 32 -6.75 1.39 14.42
C GLY A 32 -5.44 0.67 14.09
N SER A 33 -5.28 0.25 12.82
CA SER A 33 -4.07 -0.47 12.39
C SER A 33 -2.83 0.42 12.40
N LYS A 34 -2.97 1.71 12.04
CA LYS A 34 -1.90 2.70 12.14
C LYS A 34 -1.47 2.99 13.58
N ARG A 35 -2.41 2.98 14.54
CA ARG A 35 -2.06 3.09 15.97
C ARG A 35 -1.24 1.91 16.46
N VAL A 36 -1.48 0.70 15.93
CA VAL A 36 -0.69 -0.49 16.27
C VAL A 36 0.71 -0.42 15.65
N LEU A 37 0.81 -0.02 14.38
CA LEU A 37 2.09 0.09 13.68
C LEU A 37 2.05 1.20 12.62
N ASP A 38 2.78 2.30 12.88
CA ASP A 38 2.99 3.36 11.91
C ASP A 38 4.46 3.46 11.48
N VAL A 39 4.80 2.65 10.47
CA VAL A 39 6.18 2.49 9.94
C VAL A 39 6.77 3.80 9.43
N ALA A 40 5.97 4.64 8.78
CA ALA A 40 6.44 5.88 8.15
C ALA A 40 6.45 7.10 9.09
N SER A 41 6.07 6.92 10.36
CA SER A 41 5.96 8.01 11.34
C SER A 41 6.74 7.68 12.61
N HIS A 42 6.06 7.29 13.70
CA HIS A 42 6.67 7.04 15.00
C HIS A 42 7.82 6.01 14.93
N TYR A 43 7.73 5.03 14.03
CA TYR A 43 8.75 4.01 13.83
C TYR A 43 9.79 4.36 12.74
N ALA A 44 9.72 5.54 12.12
CA ALA A 44 10.54 5.89 10.96
C ALA A 44 12.03 6.12 11.27
N ARG A 45 12.39 6.40 12.54
CA ARG A 45 13.77 6.74 12.98
C ARG A 45 14.49 7.69 12.00
N PRO A 46 13.94 8.90 11.78
CA PRO A 46 14.50 9.86 10.81
C PRO A 46 15.91 10.37 11.20
N ASP A 47 16.35 10.10 12.43
CA ASP A 47 17.71 10.34 12.91
C ASP A 47 18.73 9.34 12.37
N ILE A 48 18.29 8.18 11.87
CA ILE A 48 19.15 7.14 11.29
C ILE A 48 18.88 6.96 9.79
N PHE A 49 17.61 6.94 9.39
CA PHE A 49 17.20 6.57 8.03
C PHE A 49 16.56 7.74 7.29
N GLU A 50 16.97 7.93 6.03
CA GLU A 50 16.34 8.86 5.08
C GLU A 50 16.12 8.16 3.73
N LEU A 51 14.89 8.23 3.19
CA LEU A 51 14.58 7.77 1.84
C LEU A 51 14.43 8.98 0.89
N ARG A 52 15.28 9.06 -0.13
CA ARG A 52 15.16 10.05 -1.21
C ARG A 52 14.69 9.39 -2.50
N VAL A 53 13.65 9.96 -3.11
CA VAL A 53 13.04 9.43 -4.33
C VAL A 53 13.19 10.44 -5.47
N ASN A 54 13.89 10.05 -6.54
CA ASN A 54 13.87 10.80 -7.79
C ASN A 54 12.54 10.51 -8.53
N ARG A 55 11.69 11.52 -8.66
CA ARG A 55 10.39 11.43 -9.33
C ARG A 55 10.39 12.05 -10.73
N LEU A 56 11.54 12.48 -11.23
CA LEU A 56 11.64 13.06 -12.56
C LEU A 56 11.45 11.96 -13.62
N PRO A 57 10.63 12.21 -14.66
CA PRO A 57 10.60 11.36 -15.84
C PRO A 57 12.01 11.29 -16.44
N VAL A 58 12.51 10.08 -16.64
CA VAL A 58 13.80 9.85 -17.30
C VAL A 58 13.54 9.62 -18.78
N CYS A 59 14.17 10.41 -19.64
CA CYS A 59 14.08 10.26 -21.09
C CYS A 59 15.04 9.13 -21.53
N PRO A 60 14.56 8.01 -22.09
CA PRO A 60 15.44 6.89 -22.45
C PRO A 60 16.40 7.20 -23.60
N VAL A 61 16.02 8.12 -24.51
CA VAL A 61 16.83 8.51 -25.68
C VAL A 61 16.66 10.00 -25.94
N ARG A 62 17.77 10.73 -26.10
CA ARG A 62 17.81 12.08 -26.66
C ARG A 62 18.57 12.05 -27.99
N PHE A 63 18.04 12.75 -28.99
CA PHE A 63 18.72 12.97 -30.26
C PHE A 63 19.26 14.39 -30.28
N ASP A 64 20.50 14.55 -30.72
CA ASP A 64 21.11 15.84 -31.02
C ASP A 64 20.90 16.17 -32.52
N GLU A 65 21.06 17.45 -32.90
CA GLU A 65 21.03 17.88 -34.31
C GLU A 65 22.27 17.45 -35.10
#